data_AF-A0A9P5V7K4-F1
#
_entry.id   AF-A0A9P5V7K4-F1
#
_cell.length_a   1.000
_cell.length_b   1.000
_cell.length_c   1.000
_cell.angle_alpha   90.00
_cell.angle_beta   90.00
_cell.angle_gamma   90.00
#
_symmetry.space_group_name_H-M   'P 1'
#
loop_
_entity.id
_entity.type
_entity.pdbx_description
1 polymer ?
#
loop_
_entity_poly.entity_id
_entity_poly.type
_entity_poly.pdbx_seq_one_letter_code
_entity_poly.pdbx_strand_id
1 'polypeptide(L)'
;MFNRLSLSTLVVLITMVISFLLAADAAPAAPKPKPKPAAPKGDITLPQLTKAFAGHCPKKTTGDAITCKDALPYINAAIKKYGLKTKGQKAAYIANMAYEGGYLQYNHNLQNPTQGTRSIMPAVSLRKFVDANKSVQKFWPGFPKNVNDNTIVDVLIKKKADFEPGAWWVTSGPGCAGVAKGLSGSRDSFIAWEKGCIFGGAETINARAAIYTTVFAAI
;
A
#
# COMPACT_ATOMS: atom_id res chain seq x y z
N MET A 1 20.90 32.72 61.05
CA MET A 1 21.20 33.47 59.81
C MET A 1 19.88 33.87 59.16
N PHE A 2 19.39 35.04 59.54
CA PHE A 2 18.25 35.71 58.93
C PHE A 2 18.67 37.16 58.84
N ASN A 3 18.68 37.75 57.64
CA ASN A 3 18.74 39.20 57.55
C ASN A 3 17.64 39.71 56.63
N ARG A 4 16.82 40.56 57.25
CA ARG A 4 15.69 41.29 56.69
C ARG A 4 16.18 42.62 56.11
N LEU A 5 15.30 43.19 55.29
CA LEU A 5 15.29 44.49 54.61
C LEU A 5 15.78 45.69 55.46
N SER A 6 16.19 46.79 54.79
CA SER A 6 15.48 48.10 54.89
C SER A 6 16.03 49.24 54.00
N LEU A 7 15.08 49.89 53.29
CA LEU A 7 14.84 51.33 52.99
C LEU A 7 15.90 52.35 52.49
N SER A 8 15.52 53.00 51.38
CA SER A 8 15.33 54.46 51.17
C SER A 8 16.48 55.41 50.77
N THR A 9 16.42 55.94 49.54
CA THR A 9 16.31 57.40 49.16
C THR A 9 16.28 57.52 47.62
N LEU A 10 15.22 57.98 46.94
CA LEU A 10 14.62 59.33 46.79
C LEU A 10 15.21 60.16 45.63
N VAL A 11 14.41 60.25 44.54
CA VAL A 11 14.18 61.38 43.61
C VAL A 11 15.30 61.85 42.65
N VAL A 12 15.09 61.66 41.33
CA VAL A 12 15.10 62.73 40.31
C VAL A 12 14.13 62.38 39.15
N LEU A 13 13.22 63.31 38.87
CA LEU A 13 12.30 63.41 37.73
C LEU A 13 13.03 63.39 36.37
N ILE A 14 12.60 62.56 35.41
CA ILE A 14 12.53 62.93 33.97
C ILE A 14 11.29 62.30 33.35
N THR A 15 10.36 63.17 32.97
CA THR A 15 9.24 62.95 32.06
C THR A 15 9.70 62.48 30.68
N MET A 16 9.19 61.34 30.22
CA MET A 16 8.90 61.17 28.79
C MET A 16 7.67 60.29 28.61
N VAL A 17 6.62 60.93 28.11
CA VAL A 17 5.35 60.33 27.67
C VAL A 17 5.66 59.39 26.51
N ILE A 18 5.65 58.09 26.78
CA ILE A 18 5.75 57.06 25.75
C ILE A 18 4.34 56.67 25.32
N SER A 19 3.82 57.43 24.36
CA SER A 19 2.68 57.02 23.54
C SER A 19 3.17 56.01 22.49
N PHE A 20 3.29 54.73 22.87
CA PHE A 20 3.34 53.66 21.87
C PHE A 20 1.93 53.17 21.59
N LEU A 21 1.45 53.57 20.41
CA LEU A 21 0.29 53.04 19.74
C LEU A 21 0.28 51.51 19.77
N LEU A 22 -0.87 50.95 20.14
CA LEU A 22 -1.26 49.58 19.86
C LEU A 22 -1.23 49.34 18.34
N ALA A 23 -0.12 48.84 17.82
CA ALA A 23 -0.08 48.23 16.50
C ALA A 23 -0.71 46.84 16.64
N ALA A 24 -1.95 46.71 16.16
CA ALA A 24 -2.56 45.40 15.94
C ALA A 24 -1.74 44.69 14.85
N ASP A 25 -0.89 43.75 15.25
CA ASP A 25 -0.24 42.82 14.34
C ASP A 25 -1.32 42.05 13.59
N ALA A 26 -1.58 42.46 12.35
CA ALA A 26 -2.35 41.66 11.41
C ALA A 26 -1.53 40.40 11.11
N ALA A 27 -1.83 39.31 11.81
CA ALA A 27 -1.22 38.01 11.60
C ALA A 27 -1.27 37.68 10.09
N PRO A 28 -0.12 37.39 9.45
CA PRO A 28 -0.09 37.10 8.02
C PRO A 28 -0.99 35.89 7.74
N ALA A 29 -1.95 36.08 6.83
CA ALA A 29 -2.83 35.03 6.39
C ALA A 29 -2.01 33.80 5.98
N ALA A 30 -2.28 32.67 6.63
CA ALA A 30 -1.61 31.41 6.33
C ALA A 30 -1.68 31.13 4.82
N PRO A 31 -0.56 30.76 4.16
CA PRO A 31 -0.56 30.45 2.75
C PRO A 31 -1.63 29.41 2.43
N LYS A 32 -2.52 29.71 1.47
CA LYS A 32 -3.50 28.73 1.00
C LYS A 32 -2.74 27.45 0.60
N PRO A 33 -3.14 26.27 1.12
CA PRO A 33 -2.44 25.03 0.79
C PRO A 33 -2.43 24.83 -0.71
N LYS A 34 -1.22 24.69 -1.29
CA LYS A 34 -1.07 24.42 -2.73
C LYS A 34 -1.85 23.15 -3.07
N PRO A 35 -2.62 23.13 -4.18
CA PRO A 35 -3.33 21.94 -4.61
C PRO A 35 -2.35 20.77 -4.76
N LYS A 36 -2.65 19.65 -4.12
CA LYS A 36 -1.87 18.42 -4.29
C LYS A 36 -1.91 18.03 -5.76
N PRO A 37 -0.77 17.71 -6.41
CA PRO A 37 -0.76 17.28 -7.80
C PRO A 37 -1.76 16.14 -8.03
N ALA A 38 -2.55 16.24 -9.09
CA ALA A 38 -3.46 15.18 -9.49
C ALA A 38 -2.66 13.88 -9.73
N ALA A 39 -3.26 12.73 -9.37
CA ALA A 39 -2.64 11.45 -9.65
C ALA A 39 -2.42 11.27 -11.16
N PRO A 40 -1.30 10.67 -11.60
CA PRO A 40 -1.08 10.34 -12.99
C PRO A 40 -2.27 9.55 -13.57
N LYS A 41 -2.63 9.81 -14.83
CA LYS A 41 -3.72 9.10 -15.50
C LYS A 41 -3.45 7.59 -15.48
N GLY A 42 -4.36 6.83 -14.87
CA GLY A 42 -4.30 5.38 -14.78
C GLY A 42 -3.80 4.83 -13.45
N ASP A 43 -3.29 5.66 -12.55
CA ASP A 43 -2.96 5.23 -11.18
C ASP A 43 -4.24 5.07 -10.33
N ILE A 44 -4.19 4.16 -9.37
CA ILE A 44 -5.22 4.05 -8.34
C ILE A 44 -5.04 5.22 -7.37
N THR A 45 -6.13 5.88 -7.03
CA THR A 45 -6.17 6.95 -6.02
C THR A 45 -6.54 6.38 -4.65
N LEU A 46 -6.22 7.11 -3.58
CA LEU A 46 -6.60 6.70 -2.24
C LEU A 46 -8.13 6.55 -2.07
N PRO A 47 -9.00 7.48 -2.55
CA PRO A 47 -10.44 7.29 -2.48
C PRO A 47 -10.92 6.02 -3.20
N GLN A 48 -10.37 5.72 -4.38
CA GLN A 48 -10.69 4.49 -5.12
C GLN A 48 -10.30 3.24 -4.32
N LEU A 49 -9.08 3.20 -3.76
CA LEU A 49 -8.62 2.06 -2.97
C LEU A 49 -9.44 1.86 -1.69
N THR A 50 -9.73 2.94 -0.95
CA THR A 50 -10.56 2.87 0.25
C THR A 50 -11.97 2.37 -0.06
N LYS A 51 -12.56 2.83 -1.17
CA LYS A 51 -13.87 2.36 -1.65
C LYS A 51 -13.80 0.89 -2.09
N ALA A 52 -12.74 0.50 -2.80
CA ALA A 52 -12.52 -0.87 -3.26
C ALA A 52 -12.41 -1.86 -2.10
N PHE A 53 -11.87 -1.42 -0.97
CA PHE A 53 -11.78 -2.21 0.26
C PHE A 53 -12.99 -2.05 1.18
N ALA A 54 -14.06 -1.38 0.74
CA ALA A 54 -15.27 -1.15 1.53
C ALA A 54 -15.00 -0.61 2.97
N GLY A 55 -13.95 0.20 3.12
CA GLY A 55 -13.58 0.76 4.43
C GLY A 55 -12.79 -0.20 5.35
N HIS A 56 -12.44 -1.40 4.91
CA HIS A 56 -11.65 -2.38 5.70
C HIS A 56 -10.14 -2.09 5.74
N CYS A 57 -9.69 -0.95 5.21
CA CYS A 57 -8.30 -0.51 5.33
C CYS A 57 -7.85 -0.49 6.81
N PRO A 58 -6.65 -1.01 7.13
CA PRO A 58 -6.08 -0.90 8.47
C PRO A 58 -6.00 0.56 8.91
N LYS A 59 -6.35 0.82 10.18
CA LYS A 59 -6.32 2.17 10.76
C LYS A 59 -4.89 2.69 11.00
N LYS A 60 -3.94 1.79 11.19
CA LYS A 60 -2.52 2.10 11.43
C LYS A 60 -1.62 1.05 10.77
N THR A 61 -0.43 1.48 10.36
CA THR A 61 0.62 0.58 9.88
C THR A 61 1.39 0.04 11.08
N THR A 62 1.34 -1.27 11.31
CA THR A 62 2.00 -1.93 12.43
C THR A 62 2.13 -3.43 12.18
N GLY A 63 3.31 -4.00 12.46
CA GLY A 63 3.59 -5.40 12.12
C GLY A 63 3.31 -5.68 10.63
N ASP A 64 2.48 -6.69 10.38
CA ASP A 64 2.03 -7.05 9.04
C ASP A 64 1.06 -6.03 8.44
N ALA A 65 0.26 -5.34 9.27
CA ALA A 65 -0.79 -4.46 8.79
C ALA A 65 -0.22 -3.17 8.17
N ILE A 66 -0.77 -2.75 7.03
CA ILE A 66 -0.41 -1.49 6.37
C ILE A 66 -1.66 -0.71 5.95
N THR A 67 -1.69 0.60 6.21
CA THR A 67 -2.83 1.43 5.79
C THR A 67 -2.93 1.52 4.26
N CYS A 68 -4.14 1.74 3.74
CA CYS A 68 -4.32 1.98 2.30
C CYS A 68 -3.51 3.18 1.80
N LYS A 69 -3.32 4.21 2.63
CA LYS A 69 -2.50 5.39 2.30
C LYS A 69 -1.03 5.00 2.10
N ASP A 70 -0.49 4.18 3.00
CA ASP A 70 0.92 3.78 2.97
C ASP A 70 1.19 2.68 1.93
N ALA A 71 0.20 1.85 1.63
CA ALA A 71 0.28 0.80 0.61
C ALA A 71 0.18 1.34 -0.82
N LEU A 72 -0.57 2.44 -1.03
CA LEU A 72 -0.90 2.95 -2.36
C LEU A 72 0.31 3.15 -3.29
N PRO A 73 1.45 3.74 -2.84
CA PRO A 73 2.61 3.89 -3.71
C PRO A 73 3.16 2.55 -4.21
N TYR A 74 3.18 1.51 -3.36
CA TYR A 74 3.65 0.18 -3.74
C TYR A 74 2.68 -0.54 -4.68
N ILE A 75 1.37 -0.37 -4.47
CA ILE A 75 0.32 -0.90 -5.35
C ILE A 75 0.47 -0.31 -6.76
N ASN A 76 0.58 1.02 -6.88
CA ASN A 76 0.73 1.68 -8.18
C ASN A 76 2.08 1.36 -8.84
N ALA A 77 3.16 1.25 -8.05
CA ALA A 77 4.45 0.81 -8.55
C ALA A 77 4.38 -0.61 -9.16
N ALA A 78 3.72 -1.55 -8.49
CA ALA A 78 3.52 -2.90 -8.99
C ALA A 78 2.65 -2.94 -10.25
N ILE A 79 1.52 -2.20 -10.28
CA ILE A 79 0.64 -2.04 -11.45
C ILE A 79 1.44 -1.57 -12.67
N LYS A 80 2.27 -0.54 -12.48
CA LYS A 80 3.12 0.00 -13.55
C LYS A 80 4.20 -0.97 -13.98
N LYS A 81 4.92 -1.57 -13.01
CA LYS A 81 6.03 -2.50 -13.25
C LYS A 81 5.60 -3.71 -14.09
N TYR A 82 4.43 -4.27 -13.81
CA TYR A 82 3.92 -5.47 -14.48
C TYR A 82 2.88 -5.20 -15.57
N GLY A 83 2.68 -3.92 -15.92
CA GLY A 83 1.88 -3.52 -17.06
C GLY A 83 0.41 -3.93 -16.95
N LEU A 84 -0.22 -3.77 -15.79
CA LEU A 84 -1.65 -4.00 -15.60
C LEU A 84 -2.41 -2.84 -16.27
N LYS A 85 -2.69 -2.99 -17.56
CA LYS A 85 -3.20 -1.93 -18.44
C LYS A 85 -4.71 -1.74 -18.29
N THR A 86 -5.46 -2.83 -18.17
CA THR A 86 -6.92 -2.74 -18.13
C THR A 86 -7.42 -2.54 -16.70
N LYS A 87 -8.61 -1.93 -16.59
CA LYS A 87 -9.32 -1.83 -15.31
C LYS A 87 -9.56 -3.20 -14.68
N GLY A 88 -9.87 -4.21 -15.50
CA GLY A 88 -10.07 -5.59 -15.05
C GLY A 88 -8.81 -6.23 -14.46
N GLN A 89 -7.64 -5.99 -15.04
CA GLN A 89 -6.37 -6.49 -14.50
C GLN A 89 -6.03 -5.86 -13.15
N LYS A 90 -6.18 -4.54 -13.03
CA LYS A 90 -5.96 -3.82 -11.76
C LYS A 90 -6.92 -4.31 -10.69
N ALA A 91 -8.20 -4.50 -11.05
CA ALA A 91 -9.20 -5.00 -10.13
C ALA A 91 -8.90 -6.43 -9.65
N ALA A 92 -8.41 -7.32 -10.53
CA ALA A 92 -8.06 -8.69 -10.14
C ALA A 92 -6.90 -8.73 -9.15
N TYR A 93 -5.86 -7.92 -9.39
CA TYR A 93 -4.74 -7.77 -8.47
C TYR A 93 -5.19 -7.26 -7.09
N ILE A 94 -5.96 -6.17 -7.05
CA ILE A 94 -6.44 -5.56 -5.80
C ILE A 94 -7.42 -6.48 -5.07
N ALA A 95 -8.30 -7.20 -5.79
CA ALA A 95 -9.26 -8.12 -5.19
C ALA A 95 -8.60 -9.32 -4.53
N ASN A 96 -7.59 -9.91 -5.18
CA ASN A 96 -6.84 -11.01 -4.55
C ASN A 96 -6.01 -10.53 -3.37
N MET A 97 -5.40 -9.35 -3.45
CA MET A 97 -4.74 -8.75 -2.29
C MET A 97 -5.70 -8.52 -1.12
N ALA A 98 -6.92 -8.04 -1.41
CA ALA A 98 -7.95 -7.82 -0.40
C ALA A 98 -8.42 -9.12 0.25
N TYR A 99 -8.68 -10.17 -0.54
CA TYR A 99 -9.13 -11.45 -0.02
C TYR A 99 -8.02 -12.16 0.78
N GLU A 100 -6.85 -12.33 0.17
CA GLU A 100 -5.75 -13.11 0.73
C GLU A 100 -5.13 -12.40 1.93
N GLY A 101 -4.76 -11.12 1.75
CA GLY A 101 -4.09 -10.32 2.78
C GLY A 101 -5.03 -9.72 3.81
N GLY A 102 -6.32 -10.11 3.84
CA GLY A 102 -7.32 -9.56 4.76
C GLY A 102 -7.41 -8.04 4.67
N TYR A 103 -7.53 -7.49 3.46
CA TYR A 103 -7.56 -6.05 3.21
C TYR A 103 -6.30 -5.31 3.71
N LEU A 104 -5.11 -5.90 3.52
CA LEU A 104 -3.80 -5.41 4.00
C LEU A 104 -3.51 -5.60 5.49
N GLN A 105 -4.30 -6.42 6.19
CA GLN A 105 -4.01 -6.79 7.59
C GLN A 105 -2.80 -7.73 7.70
N TYR A 106 -2.57 -8.55 6.67
CA TYR A 106 -1.56 -9.61 6.71
C TYR A 106 -0.60 -9.52 5.51
N ASN A 107 0.65 -9.93 5.72
CA ASN A 107 1.57 -10.32 4.66
C ASN A 107 2.26 -11.66 4.94
N HIS A 108 1.83 -12.38 5.98
CA HIS A 108 2.10 -13.79 6.21
C HIS A 108 0.78 -14.54 6.37
N ASN A 109 0.78 -15.82 5.97
CA ASN A 109 -0.27 -16.72 6.39
C ASN A 109 -0.05 -17.10 7.86
N LEU A 110 -1.09 -16.96 8.68
CA LEU A 110 -1.03 -17.21 10.13
C LEU A 110 -0.79 -18.68 10.50
N GLN A 111 -1.07 -19.62 9.59
CA GLN A 111 -0.91 -21.06 9.80
C GLN A 111 0.29 -21.64 9.05
N ASN A 112 0.69 -21.05 7.93
CA ASN A 112 1.80 -21.53 7.12
C ASN A 112 2.80 -20.41 6.81
N PRO A 113 3.91 -20.29 7.56
CA PRO A 113 4.85 -19.18 7.42
C PRO A 113 5.57 -19.15 6.05
N THR A 114 5.57 -20.26 5.31
CA THR A 114 6.13 -20.30 3.95
C THR A 114 5.22 -19.66 2.90
N GLN A 115 3.99 -19.29 3.27
CA GLN A 115 3.07 -18.52 2.43
C GLN A 115 2.98 -17.09 2.94
N GLY A 116 3.01 -16.13 2.02
CA GLY A 116 2.95 -14.74 2.42
C GLY A 116 3.01 -13.77 1.25
N THR A 117 3.58 -12.60 1.51
CA THR A 117 3.41 -11.37 0.73
C THR A 117 1.98 -10.85 0.79
N ARG A 118 1.65 -9.74 0.11
CA ARG A 118 0.30 -9.15 0.16
C ARG A 118 -0.75 -9.98 -0.59
N SER A 119 -0.34 -10.99 -1.34
CA SER A 119 -1.20 -11.95 -2.03
C SER A 119 -1.17 -13.36 -1.44
N ILE A 120 -0.56 -13.57 -0.26
CA ILE A 120 -0.47 -14.85 0.48
C ILE A 120 -0.18 -16.06 -0.43
N MET A 121 0.84 -15.92 -1.25
CA MET A 121 1.19 -16.94 -2.23
C MET A 121 2.04 -18.05 -1.60
N PRO A 122 1.89 -19.31 -2.03
CA PRO A 122 2.74 -20.39 -1.56
C PRO A 122 4.18 -20.24 -2.05
N ALA A 123 5.14 -20.76 -1.28
CA ALA A 123 6.57 -20.67 -1.57
C ALA A 123 6.93 -21.10 -3.00
N VAL A 124 6.33 -22.18 -3.51
CA VAL A 124 6.55 -22.64 -4.90
C VAL A 124 6.14 -21.60 -5.96
N SER A 125 5.09 -20.82 -5.70
CA SER A 125 4.66 -19.75 -6.59
C SER A 125 5.57 -18.53 -6.43
N LEU A 126 5.95 -18.17 -5.20
CA LEU A 126 6.92 -17.11 -4.96
C LEU A 126 8.28 -17.42 -5.59
N ARG A 127 8.69 -18.69 -5.59
CA ARG A 127 9.91 -19.15 -6.28
C ARG A 127 9.84 -18.88 -7.78
N LYS A 128 8.74 -19.25 -8.44
CA LYS A 128 8.52 -18.94 -9.86
C LYS A 128 8.58 -17.43 -10.13
N PHE A 129 8.00 -16.62 -9.25
CA PHE A 129 8.10 -15.17 -9.33
C PHE A 129 9.56 -14.68 -9.23
N VAL A 130 10.32 -15.14 -8.23
CA VAL A 130 11.73 -14.76 -8.06
C VAL A 130 12.55 -15.17 -9.30
N ASP A 131 12.38 -16.40 -9.77
CA ASP A 131 13.10 -16.94 -10.93
C ASP A 131 12.79 -16.16 -12.22
N ALA A 132 11.58 -15.63 -12.37
CA ALA A 132 11.19 -14.82 -13.52
C ALA A 132 11.66 -13.35 -13.46
N ASN A 133 12.09 -12.84 -12.29
CA ASN A 133 12.31 -11.42 -12.07
C ASN A 133 13.77 -11.08 -11.73
N LYS A 134 14.57 -10.74 -12.75
CA LYS A 134 16.01 -10.39 -12.59
C LYS A 134 16.28 -9.30 -11.55
N SER A 135 15.39 -8.32 -11.37
CA SER A 135 15.56 -7.28 -10.33
C SER A 135 15.41 -7.85 -8.93
N VAL A 136 14.55 -8.85 -8.76
CA VAL A 136 14.24 -9.51 -7.48
C VAL A 136 15.34 -10.51 -7.11
N GLN A 137 15.91 -11.21 -8.11
CA GLN A 137 17.05 -12.12 -7.92
C GLN A 137 18.23 -11.44 -7.21
N LYS A 138 18.42 -10.14 -7.40
CA LYS A 138 19.47 -9.34 -6.74
C LYS A 138 19.36 -9.30 -5.21
N PHE A 139 18.23 -9.72 -4.63
CA PHE A 139 18.09 -9.83 -3.18
C PHE A 139 18.85 -11.02 -2.61
N TRP A 140 19.25 -12.00 -3.45
CA TRP A 140 20.03 -13.18 -3.07
C TRP A 140 21.40 -13.16 -3.76
N PRO A 141 22.48 -12.81 -3.04
CA PRO A 141 23.84 -13.03 -3.53
C PRO A 141 24.04 -14.50 -3.89
N GLY A 142 24.51 -14.78 -5.11
CA GLY A 142 24.73 -16.16 -5.58
C GLY A 142 23.49 -16.91 -6.07
N PHE A 143 22.42 -16.20 -6.45
CA PHE A 143 21.28 -16.77 -7.17
C PHE A 143 21.72 -17.64 -8.37
N PRO A 144 21.11 -18.83 -8.63
CA PRO A 144 19.94 -19.41 -7.93
C PRO A 144 20.29 -20.28 -6.71
N LYS A 145 21.56 -20.58 -6.46
CA LYS A 145 21.99 -21.62 -5.50
C LYS A 145 21.58 -21.32 -4.05
N ASN A 146 21.42 -20.03 -3.70
CA ASN A 146 21.17 -19.58 -2.32
C ASN A 146 19.71 -19.19 -2.04
N VAL A 147 18.77 -19.53 -2.92
CA VAL A 147 17.34 -19.27 -2.67
C VAL A 147 16.77 -20.40 -1.83
N ASN A 148 16.49 -20.11 -0.56
CA ASN A 148 15.76 -21.00 0.33
C ASN A 148 14.27 -20.64 0.29
N ASP A 149 13.43 -21.58 -0.14
CA ASP A 149 11.98 -21.39 -0.28
C ASP A 149 11.30 -21.00 1.05
N ASN A 150 11.86 -21.39 2.19
CA ASN A 150 11.35 -21.02 3.52
C ASN A 150 11.65 -19.57 3.91
N THR A 151 12.53 -18.87 3.20
CA THR A 151 12.91 -17.47 3.51
C THR A 151 12.48 -16.47 2.44
N ILE A 152 11.84 -16.93 1.35
CA ILE A 152 11.45 -16.05 0.24
C ILE A 152 10.49 -14.96 0.73
N VAL A 153 9.49 -15.32 1.54
CA VAL A 153 8.50 -14.39 2.08
C VAL A 153 9.19 -13.25 2.86
N ASP A 154 10.03 -13.60 3.82
CA ASP A 154 10.75 -12.65 4.67
C ASP A 154 11.64 -11.71 3.83
N VAL A 155 12.35 -12.25 2.84
CA VAL A 155 13.22 -11.44 1.98
C VAL A 155 12.40 -10.45 1.16
N LEU A 156 11.29 -10.88 0.54
CA LEU A 156 10.43 -10.00 -0.24
C LEU A 156 9.81 -8.89 0.62
N ILE A 157 9.36 -9.20 1.83
CA ILE A 157 8.81 -8.21 2.78
C ILE A 157 9.88 -7.23 3.24
N LYS A 158 11.07 -7.74 3.64
CA LYS A 158 12.20 -6.90 4.07
C LYS A 158 12.65 -5.95 2.96
N LYS A 159 12.62 -6.40 1.71
CA LYS A 159 12.97 -5.61 0.53
C LYS A 159 11.82 -4.79 -0.05
N LYS A 160 10.66 -4.76 0.61
CA LYS A 160 9.45 -4.02 0.19
C LYS A 160 8.96 -4.40 -1.21
N ALA A 161 9.16 -5.66 -1.58
CA ALA A 161 8.73 -6.24 -2.85
C ALA A 161 7.50 -7.14 -2.67
N ASP A 162 6.88 -7.17 -1.49
CA ASP A 162 5.73 -8.01 -1.15
C ASP A 162 4.41 -7.63 -1.85
N PHE A 163 4.39 -6.51 -2.58
CA PHE A 163 3.28 -6.12 -3.47
C PHE A 163 3.45 -6.67 -4.90
N GLU A 164 4.65 -7.09 -5.26
CA GLU A 164 4.97 -7.45 -6.64
C GLU A 164 4.41 -8.80 -7.12
N PRO A 165 4.46 -9.89 -6.32
CA PRO A 165 4.09 -11.21 -6.82
C PRO A 165 2.65 -11.30 -7.35
N GLY A 166 1.68 -10.74 -6.61
CA GLY A 166 0.29 -10.72 -7.04
C GLY A 166 0.08 -9.96 -8.35
N ALA A 167 0.73 -8.81 -8.54
CA ALA A 167 0.64 -8.04 -9.77
C ALA A 167 1.29 -8.80 -10.95
N TRP A 168 2.48 -9.37 -10.75
CA TRP A 168 3.14 -10.19 -11.77
C TRP A 168 2.27 -11.38 -12.18
N TRP A 169 1.63 -12.04 -11.23
CA TRP A 169 0.81 -13.22 -11.51
C TRP A 169 -0.36 -12.89 -12.44
N VAL A 170 -0.99 -11.72 -12.29
CA VAL A 170 -2.12 -11.30 -13.14
C VAL A 170 -1.80 -11.39 -14.63
N THR A 171 -0.64 -10.90 -15.06
CA THR A 171 -0.31 -10.78 -16.49
C THR A 171 0.78 -11.73 -16.97
N SER A 172 1.59 -12.25 -16.06
CA SER A 172 2.85 -12.93 -16.39
C SER A 172 3.00 -14.30 -15.71
N GLY A 173 2.12 -14.63 -14.76
CA GLY A 173 2.10 -15.95 -14.14
C GLY A 173 1.92 -17.06 -15.18
N PRO A 174 2.37 -18.30 -14.89
CA PRO A 174 2.20 -19.42 -15.81
C PRO A 174 0.72 -19.59 -16.22
N GLY A 175 0.43 -19.52 -17.52
CA GLY A 175 -0.93 -19.61 -18.06
C GLY A 175 -1.76 -18.33 -17.99
N CYS A 176 -1.31 -17.30 -17.28
CA CYS A 176 -2.13 -16.12 -16.97
C CYS A 176 -2.23 -15.09 -18.10
N ALA A 177 -1.16 -14.91 -18.88
CA ALA A 177 -1.08 -13.83 -19.89
C ALA A 177 -2.22 -13.86 -20.93
N GLY A 178 -2.68 -15.05 -21.32
CA GLY A 178 -3.78 -15.23 -22.26
C GLY A 178 -5.14 -14.88 -21.63
N VAL A 179 -5.42 -15.45 -20.46
CA VAL A 179 -6.72 -15.30 -19.78
C VAL A 179 -6.93 -13.91 -19.19
N ALA A 180 -5.86 -13.21 -18.81
CA ALA A 180 -5.92 -11.86 -18.23
C ALA A 180 -6.50 -10.80 -19.19
N LYS A 181 -6.54 -11.09 -20.50
CA LYS A 181 -7.18 -10.23 -21.50
C LYS A 181 -8.71 -10.26 -21.39
N GLY A 182 -9.27 -11.35 -20.87
CA GLY A 182 -10.72 -11.53 -20.70
C GLY A 182 -11.31 -10.82 -19.48
N LEU A 183 -10.48 -10.33 -18.55
CA LEU A 183 -10.92 -9.63 -17.34
C LEU A 183 -11.69 -8.35 -17.69
N SER A 184 -13.02 -8.42 -17.56
CA SER A 184 -13.97 -7.39 -18.02
C SER A 184 -14.70 -6.65 -16.89
N GLY A 185 -14.51 -7.06 -15.64
CA GLY A 185 -15.27 -6.57 -14.49
C GLY A 185 -16.47 -7.42 -14.11
N SER A 186 -16.88 -8.37 -14.96
CA SER A 186 -17.91 -9.35 -14.62
C SER A 186 -17.38 -10.43 -13.67
N ARG A 187 -18.28 -10.99 -12.85
CA ARG A 187 -17.98 -12.18 -12.04
C ARG A 187 -17.41 -13.32 -12.87
N ASP A 188 -18.04 -13.63 -13.99
CA ASP A 188 -17.67 -14.79 -14.82
C ASP A 188 -16.29 -14.66 -15.45
N SER A 189 -15.93 -13.46 -15.94
CA SER A 189 -14.58 -13.23 -16.46
C SER A 189 -13.48 -13.37 -15.41
N PHE A 190 -13.78 -13.00 -14.16
CA PHE A 190 -12.85 -13.24 -13.05
C PHE A 190 -12.75 -14.72 -12.69
N ILE A 191 -13.87 -15.44 -12.64
CA ILE A 191 -13.88 -16.89 -12.39
C ILE A 191 -13.09 -17.63 -13.49
N ALA A 192 -13.28 -17.24 -14.76
CA ALA A 192 -12.54 -17.81 -15.88
C ALA A 192 -11.03 -17.54 -15.76
N TRP A 193 -10.65 -16.34 -15.34
CA TRP A 193 -9.26 -15.99 -15.07
C TRP A 193 -8.69 -16.81 -13.90
N GLU A 194 -9.36 -16.88 -12.75
CA GLU A 194 -8.93 -17.68 -11.60
C GLU A 194 -8.71 -19.15 -11.96
N LYS A 195 -9.65 -19.77 -12.69
CA LYS A 195 -9.55 -21.16 -13.15
C LYS A 195 -8.40 -21.39 -14.13
N GLY A 196 -8.12 -20.42 -15.01
CA GLY A 196 -7.07 -20.54 -16.02
C GLY A 196 -5.67 -20.11 -15.57
N CYS A 197 -5.57 -19.34 -14.48
CA CYS A 197 -4.32 -18.71 -14.04
C CYS A 197 -3.85 -19.19 -12.66
N ILE A 198 -4.74 -19.23 -11.67
CA ILE A 198 -4.38 -19.52 -10.26
C ILE A 198 -4.76 -20.94 -9.86
N PHE A 199 -5.80 -21.51 -10.49
CA PHE A 199 -6.40 -22.80 -10.13
C PHE A 199 -6.91 -22.82 -8.67
N GLY A 200 -7.58 -21.74 -8.24
CA GLY A 200 -8.16 -21.65 -6.91
C GLY A 200 -9.25 -22.71 -6.63
N GLY A 201 -9.48 -23.02 -5.35
CA GLY A 201 -10.59 -23.86 -4.92
C GLY A 201 -11.96 -23.21 -5.18
N ALA A 202 -13.01 -24.02 -5.36
CA ALA A 202 -14.33 -23.52 -5.75
C ALA A 202 -14.91 -22.48 -4.77
N GLU A 203 -14.71 -22.68 -3.47
CA GLU A 203 -15.18 -21.77 -2.42
C GLU A 203 -14.42 -20.43 -2.45
N THR A 204 -13.08 -20.48 -2.55
CA THR A 204 -12.25 -19.27 -2.55
C THR A 204 -12.46 -18.44 -3.81
N ILE A 205 -12.65 -19.07 -4.97
CA ILE A 205 -12.96 -18.39 -6.23
C ILE A 205 -14.24 -17.55 -6.10
N ASN A 206 -15.30 -18.11 -5.51
CA ASN A 206 -16.58 -17.42 -5.42
C ASN A 206 -16.51 -16.18 -4.52
N ALA A 207 -15.74 -16.24 -3.44
CA ALA A 207 -15.54 -15.12 -2.53
C ALA A 207 -14.66 -14.03 -3.15
N ARG A 208 -13.53 -14.41 -3.79
CA ARG A 208 -12.68 -13.48 -4.56
C ARG A 208 -13.44 -12.79 -5.68
N ALA A 209 -14.30 -13.51 -6.39
CA ALA A 209 -15.10 -12.96 -7.48
C ALA A 209 -16.12 -11.90 -7.00
N ALA A 210 -16.65 -12.03 -5.78
CA ALA A 210 -17.52 -11.02 -5.18
C ALA A 210 -16.73 -9.74 -4.84
N ILE A 211 -15.53 -9.88 -4.27
CA ILE A 211 -14.63 -8.74 -4.00
C ILE A 211 -14.20 -8.10 -5.33
N TYR A 212 -13.89 -8.88 -6.35
CA TYR A 212 -13.51 -8.39 -7.68
C TYR A 212 -14.55 -7.44 -8.27
N THR A 213 -15.83 -7.79 -8.23
CA THR A 213 -16.89 -6.92 -8.75
C THR A 213 -16.98 -5.60 -7.99
N THR A 214 -16.80 -5.63 -6.66
CA THR A 214 -16.76 -4.43 -5.81
C THR A 214 -15.55 -3.55 -6.12
N VAL A 215 -14.37 -4.15 -6.21
CA VAL A 215 -13.13 -3.46 -6.55
C VAL A 215 -13.23 -2.84 -7.94
N PHE A 216 -13.71 -3.58 -8.94
CA PHE A 216 -13.88 -3.08 -10.29
C PHE A 216 -14.84 -1.88 -10.32
N ALA A 217 -15.95 -1.92 -9.60
CA ALA A 217 -16.86 -0.78 -9.53
C ALA A 217 -16.24 0.45 -8.85
N ALA A 218 -15.26 0.26 -7.96
CA ALA A 218 -14.65 1.32 -7.18
C ALA A 218 -13.48 2.04 -7.87
N ILE A 219 -12.74 1.38 -8.75
CA ILE A 219 -11.51 1.91 -9.37
C ILE A 219 -11.71 2.49 -10.77
#